data_AF-A0A2E6M062-F1
#
_entry.id   AF-A0A2E6M062-F1
#
_cell.length_a   1.000
_cell.length_b   1.000
_cell.length_c   1.000
_cell.angle_alpha   90.00
_cell.angle_beta   90.00
_cell.angle_gamma   90.00
#
_symmetry.space_group_name_H-M   'P 1'
#
loop_
_entity.id
_entity.type
_entity.pdbx_description
1 polymer ?
#
loop_
_entity_poly.entity_id
_entity_poly.type
_entity_poly.pdbx_seq_one_letter_code
_entity_poly.pdbx_strand_id
1 'polypeptide(L)'
;MILIVRRNGWTLIELLIVLSILGLLMALAIPQFTSLLARQDQTLQKQLMLEMLGSIQLSIRGSSNFTAVCEQHKQDFGQQLSEYELSVECQKQGGELLLIGQSNGHTYKLSNRQGYLD
;
A
#
# COMPACT_ATOMS: atom_id res chain seq x y z
N MET A 1 47.02 45.03 22.95
CA MET A 1 45.98 45.65 22.10
C MET A 1 45.35 44.56 21.26
N ILE A 2 44.13 44.13 21.59
CA ILE A 2 43.42 43.07 20.85
C ILE A 2 42.68 43.73 19.69
N LEU A 3 43.07 43.40 18.47
CA LEU A 3 42.38 43.81 17.25
C LEU A 3 41.13 42.94 17.10
N ILE A 4 39.95 43.53 17.27
CA ILE A 4 38.67 42.89 16.92
C ILE A 4 38.52 42.96 15.40
N VAL A 5 38.71 41.83 14.73
CA VAL A 5 38.36 41.67 13.31
C VAL A 5 36.84 41.53 13.22
N ARG A 6 36.17 42.47 12.55
CA ARG A 6 34.74 42.30 12.21
C ARG A 6 34.61 41.10 11.28
N ARG A 7 33.95 40.04 11.74
CA ARG A 7 33.48 38.96 10.87
C ARG A 7 32.27 39.48 10.12
N ASN A 8 32.31 39.47 8.79
CA ASN A 8 31.14 39.75 7.96
C ASN A 8 30.14 38.60 8.15
N GLY A 9 29.16 38.80 9.04
CA GLY A 9 28.05 37.88 9.22
C GLY A 9 27.11 37.93 8.02
N TRP A 10 26.45 36.80 7.75
CA TRP A 10 25.46 36.66 6.69
C TRP A 10 24.34 37.68 6.89
N THR A 11 23.86 38.25 5.78
CA THR A 11 22.85 39.31 5.85
C THR A 11 21.46 38.72 6.09
N LEU A 12 20.59 39.43 6.82
CA LEU A 12 19.21 38.98 7.06
C LEU A 12 18.42 38.82 5.74
N ILE A 13 18.73 39.65 4.75
CA ILE A 13 18.13 39.59 3.42
C ILE A 13 18.54 38.32 2.65
N GLU A 14 19.78 37.87 2.80
CA GLU A 14 20.28 36.64 2.18
C GLU A 14 19.54 35.41 2.70
N LEU A 15 19.25 35.37 4.01
CA LEU A 15 18.44 34.30 4.59
C LEU A 15 16.97 34.34 4.12
N LEU A 16 16.40 35.54 3.95
CA LEU A 16 15.05 35.71 3.40
C LEU A 16 14.95 35.24 1.95
N ILE A 17 15.94 35.54 1.11
CA ILE A 17 15.99 35.08 -0.28
C ILE A 17 16.08 33.55 -0.34
N VAL A 18 16.93 32.94 0.49
CA VAL A 18 17.06 31.47 0.55
C VAL A 18 15.76 30.82 0.98
N LEU A 19 15.09 31.33 2.04
CA LEU A 19 13.80 30.79 2.49
C LEU A 19 12.69 30.95 1.46
N SER A 20 12.68 32.07 0.72
CA SER A 20 11.67 32.29 -0.33
C SER A 20 11.89 31.38 -1.54
N ILE A 21 13.14 31.11 -1.93
CA ILE A 21 13.45 30.10 -2.96
C ILE A 21 13.08 28.69 -2.47
N LEU A 22 13.42 28.32 -1.23
CA LEU A 22 13.06 27.02 -0.66
C LEU A 22 11.54 26.81 -0.58
N GLY A 23 10.79 27.85 -0.17
CA GLY A 23 9.33 27.81 -0.14
C GLY A 23 8.72 27.61 -1.52
N LEU A 24 9.25 28.29 -2.54
CA LEU A 24 8.81 28.12 -3.92
C LEU A 24 9.06 26.70 -4.44
N LEU A 25 10.25 26.14 -4.17
CA LEU A 25 10.59 24.78 -4.55
C LEU A 25 9.68 23.75 -3.88
N MET A 26 9.39 23.90 -2.57
CA MET A 26 8.47 23.01 -1.87
C MET A 26 7.06 23.06 -2.44
N ALA A 27 6.54 24.26 -2.74
CA ALA A 27 5.19 24.42 -3.31
C ALA A 27 5.01 23.68 -4.64
N LEU A 28 6.06 23.65 -5.48
CA LEU A 28 6.05 22.92 -6.75
C LEU A 28 6.30 21.42 -6.58
N ALA A 29 7.10 21.03 -5.60
CA ALA A 29 7.52 19.64 -5.39
C ALA A 29 6.45 18.78 -4.70
N ILE A 30 5.77 19.30 -3.67
CA ILE A 30 4.80 18.55 -2.85
C ILE A 30 3.71 17.83 -3.68
N PRO A 31 3.00 18.46 -4.64
CA PRO A 31 1.92 17.79 -5.36
C PRO A 31 2.40 16.61 -6.22
N GLN A 32 3.68 16.58 -6.60
CA GLN A 32 4.23 15.48 -7.38
C GLN A 32 4.46 14.25 -6.49
N PHE A 33 4.94 14.45 -5.26
CA PHE A 33 5.17 13.37 -4.30
C PHE A 33 3.88 12.67 -3.89
N THR A 34 2.77 13.38 -3.67
CA THR A 34 1.50 12.75 -3.26
C THR A 34 0.99 11.74 -4.29
N SER A 35 1.16 12.03 -5.58
CA SER A 35 0.75 11.12 -6.66
C SER A 35 1.60 9.85 -6.73
N LEU A 36 2.87 9.93 -6.34
CA LEU A 36 3.77 8.78 -6.30
C LEU A 36 3.46 7.89 -5.10
N LEU A 37 3.21 8.48 -3.93
CA LEU A 37 2.80 7.73 -2.73
C LEU A 37 1.50 6.95 -2.98
N ALA A 38 0.48 7.60 -3.57
CA ALA A 38 -0.77 6.93 -3.89
C ALA A 38 -0.62 5.74 -4.86
N ARG A 39 0.37 5.78 -5.77
CA ARG A 39 0.66 4.66 -6.68
C ARG A 39 1.40 3.52 -5.97
N GLN A 40 2.30 3.84 -5.04
CA GLN A 40 3.01 2.84 -4.24
C GLN A 40 2.02 2.00 -3.42
N ASP A 41 1.03 2.67 -2.81
CA ASP A 41 -0.01 2.00 -2.04
C ASP A 41 -0.78 1.01 -2.92
N GLN A 42 -1.18 1.40 -4.13
CA GLN A 42 -1.88 0.50 -5.06
C GLN A 42 -1.05 -0.70 -5.51
N THR A 43 0.26 -0.54 -5.69
CA THR A 43 1.14 -1.66 -6.06
C THR A 43 1.32 -2.65 -4.91
N LEU A 44 1.48 -2.14 -3.69
CA LEU A 44 1.67 -2.95 -2.49
C LEU A 44 0.40 -3.74 -2.17
N GLN A 45 -0.77 -3.11 -2.27
CA GLN A 45 -2.06 -3.78 -2.07
C GLN A 45 -2.28 -4.95 -3.04
N LYS A 46 -1.95 -4.77 -4.32
CA LYS A 46 -2.04 -5.85 -5.31
C LYS A 46 -1.10 -7.00 -4.98
N GLN A 47 0.11 -6.70 -4.53
CA GLN A 47 1.11 -7.71 -4.19
C GLN A 47 0.67 -8.54 -2.97
N LEU A 48 0.16 -7.89 -1.92
CA LEU A 48 -0.41 -8.58 -0.75
C LEU A 48 -1.60 -9.47 -1.12
N MET A 49 -2.50 -8.99 -1.99
CA MET A 49 -3.63 -9.81 -2.43
C MET A 49 -3.22 -11.04 -3.24
N LEU A 50 -2.18 -10.92 -4.08
CA LEU A 50 -1.65 -12.06 -4.84
C LEU A 50 -0.98 -13.10 -3.94
N GLU A 51 -0.27 -12.65 -2.91
CA GLU A 51 0.34 -13.53 -1.90
C GLU A 51 -0.74 -14.34 -1.15
N MET A 52 -1.82 -13.67 -0.73
CA MET A 52 -2.97 -14.32 -0.11
C MET A 52 -3.66 -15.31 -1.06
N LEU A 53 -3.81 -15.00 -2.35
CA LEU A 53 -4.31 -15.97 -3.32
C LEU A 53 -3.44 -17.22 -3.37
N GLY A 54 -2.12 -17.05 -3.43
CA GLY A 54 -1.18 -18.17 -3.53
C GLY A 54 -1.30 -19.13 -2.36
N SER A 55 -1.37 -18.61 -1.13
CA SER A 55 -1.47 -19.42 0.09
C SER A 55 -2.81 -20.14 0.23
N ILE A 56 -3.92 -19.46 -0.12
CA ILE A 56 -5.27 -20.04 -0.09
C ILE A 56 -5.37 -21.17 -1.12
N GLN A 57 -4.81 -20.99 -2.32
CA GLN A 57 -4.81 -22.00 -3.38
C GLN A 57 -4.10 -23.29 -2.96
N LEU A 58 -2.92 -23.17 -2.34
CA LEU A 58 -2.19 -24.33 -1.82
C LEU A 58 -2.98 -25.06 -0.74
N SER A 59 -3.62 -24.31 0.15
CA SER A 59 -4.40 -24.85 1.26
C SER A 59 -5.68 -25.56 0.79
N ILE A 60 -6.30 -25.07 -0.28
CA ILE A 60 -7.49 -25.67 -0.88
C ILE A 60 -7.18 -27.01 -1.56
N ARG A 61 -6.02 -27.18 -2.19
CA ARG A 61 -5.65 -28.47 -2.83
C ARG A 61 -5.60 -29.64 -1.85
N GLY A 62 -5.32 -29.39 -0.58
CA GLY A 62 -5.22 -30.42 0.46
C GLY A 62 -6.46 -30.58 1.33
N SER A 63 -7.52 -29.77 1.13
CA SER A 63 -8.66 -29.68 2.05
C SER A 63 -9.99 -29.74 1.32
N SER A 64 -10.90 -30.61 1.78
CA SER A 64 -12.27 -30.68 1.28
C SER A 64 -13.19 -29.58 1.83
N ASN A 65 -12.75 -28.86 2.87
CA ASN A 65 -13.54 -27.84 3.55
C ASN A 65 -13.06 -26.42 3.20
N PHE A 66 -13.44 -25.97 2.01
CA PHE A 66 -13.05 -24.69 1.40
C PHE A 66 -13.39 -23.48 2.26
N THR A 67 -14.56 -23.47 2.91
CA THR A 67 -15.03 -22.33 3.71
C THR A 67 -14.17 -22.12 4.96
N ALA A 68 -13.78 -23.21 5.63
CA ALA A 68 -12.93 -23.13 6.82
C ALA A 68 -11.51 -22.61 6.50
N VAL A 69 -10.94 -23.06 5.38
CA VAL A 69 -9.62 -22.57 4.90
C VAL A 69 -9.68 -21.07 4.60
N CYS A 70 -10.76 -20.61 3.97
CA CYS A 70 -10.94 -19.21 3.63
C CYS A 70 -11.06 -18.32 4.87
N GLU A 71 -11.84 -18.73 5.87
CA GLU A 71 -11.98 -17.98 7.14
C GLU A 71 -10.67 -17.98 7.95
N GLN A 72 -9.92 -19.07 7.94
CA GLN A 72 -8.62 -19.11 8.62
C GLN A 72 -7.63 -18.12 8.00
N HIS A 73 -7.51 -18.13 6.66
CA HIS A 73 -6.66 -17.17 5.96
C HIS A 73 -7.17 -15.73 6.10
N LYS A 74 -8.49 -15.51 6.20
CA LYS A 74 -9.05 -14.18 6.48
C LYS A 74 -8.55 -13.63 7.81
N GLN A 75 -8.43 -14.47 8.85
CA GLN A 75 -7.92 -14.06 10.15
C GLN A 75 -6.41 -13.80 10.13
N ASP A 76 -5.62 -14.69 9.51
CA ASP A 76 -4.17 -14.56 9.41
C ASP A 76 -3.77 -13.30 8.63
N PHE A 77 -4.43 -13.05 7.50
CA PHE A 77 -4.17 -11.87 6.68
C PHE A 77 -4.86 -10.62 7.23
N GLY A 78 -5.92 -10.75 8.03
CA GLY A 78 -6.67 -9.61 8.60
C GLY A 78 -5.79 -8.64 9.39
N GLN A 79 -4.76 -9.14 10.08
CA GLN A 79 -3.79 -8.29 10.76
C GLN A 79 -2.90 -7.49 9.79
N GLN A 80 -2.50 -8.11 8.69
CA GLN A 80 -1.63 -7.50 7.67
C GLN A 80 -2.40 -6.54 6.76
N LEU A 81 -3.69 -6.80 6.57
CA LEU A 81 -4.60 -6.00 5.76
C LEU A 81 -5.10 -4.75 6.53
N SER A 82 -5.12 -4.79 7.87
CA SER A 82 -5.54 -3.66 8.71
C SER A 82 -4.65 -2.42 8.57
N GLU A 83 -3.37 -2.60 8.21
CA GLU A 83 -2.43 -1.49 7.94
C GLU A 83 -2.79 -0.73 6.65
N TYR A 84 -3.47 -1.39 5.70
CA TYR A 84 -3.82 -0.86 4.38
C TYR A 84 -5.32 -0.67 4.17
N GLU A 85 -6.11 -0.76 5.25
CA GLU A 85 -7.58 -0.78 5.23
C GLU A 85 -8.13 -1.76 4.18
N LEU A 86 -7.49 -2.91 4.03
CA LEU A 86 -7.96 -3.96 3.15
C LEU A 86 -8.97 -4.85 3.86
N SER A 87 -10.10 -5.13 3.21
CA SER A 87 -10.96 -6.26 3.58
C SER A 87 -10.95 -7.29 2.48
N VAL A 88 -10.79 -8.57 2.82
CA VAL A 88 -10.80 -9.66 1.84
C VAL A 88 -11.93 -10.63 2.18
N GLU A 89 -12.79 -10.89 1.19
CA GLU A 89 -13.87 -11.86 1.27
C GLU A 89 -13.62 -12.97 0.25
N CYS A 90 -13.71 -14.22 0.70
CA CYS A 90 -13.53 -15.39 -0.17
C CYS A 90 -14.91 -15.93 -0.56
N GLN A 91 -15.21 -16.00 -1.84
CA GLN A 91 -16.47 -16.55 -2.35
C GLN A 91 -16.22 -17.71 -3.30
N LYS A 92 -16.86 -18.85 -3.04
CA LYS A 92 -16.88 -20.00 -3.95
C LYS A 92 -18.05 -19.85 -4.92
N GLN A 93 -17.78 -19.66 -6.20
CA GLN A 93 -18.81 -19.62 -7.26
C GLN A 93 -18.52 -20.71 -8.30
N GLY A 94 -19.35 -21.77 -8.34
CA GLY A 94 -19.29 -22.77 -9.42
C GLY A 94 -17.96 -23.51 -9.59
N GLY A 95 -17.17 -23.66 -8.51
CA GLY A 95 -15.83 -24.26 -8.56
C GLY A 95 -14.68 -23.25 -8.69
N GLU A 96 -15.00 -21.97 -8.88
CA GLU A 96 -14.05 -20.87 -8.92
C GLU A 96 -13.92 -20.24 -7.53
N LEU A 97 -12.67 -19.93 -7.14
CA LEU A 97 -12.41 -19.14 -5.94
C LEU A 97 -12.28 -17.68 -6.33
N LEU A 98 -13.15 -16.85 -5.77
CA LEU A 98 -13.18 -15.42 -5.97
C LEU A 98 -12.76 -14.72 -4.67
N LEU A 99 -11.61 -14.04 -4.69
CA LEU A 99 -11.23 -13.14 -3.60
C LEU A 99 -11.68 -11.72 -3.94
N ILE A 100 -12.43 -11.11 -3.04
CA ILE A 100 -12.90 -9.74 -3.14
C ILE A 100 -12.17 -8.91 -2.10
N GLY A 101 -11.23 -8.09 -2.55
CA GLY A 101 -10.61 -7.03 -1.76
C GLY A 101 -11.43 -5.74 -1.80
N GLN A 102 -11.52 -5.02 -0.69
CA GLN A 102 -11.87 -3.59 -0.68
C GLN A 102 -10.69 -2.81 -0.13
N SER A 103 -10.29 -1.71 -0.74
CA SER A 103 -9.40 -0.72 -0.12
C SER A 103 -9.77 0.68 -0.59
N ASN A 104 -9.87 1.64 0.34
CA ASN A 104 -10.19 3.04 0.05
C ASN A 104 -11.40 3.21 -0.90
N GLY A 105 -12.46 2.41 -0.71
CA GLY A 105 -13.67 2.44 -1.54
C GLY A 105 -13.56 1.76 -2.91
N HIS A 106 -12.39 1.22 -3.28
CA HIS A 106 -12.19 0.45 -4.51
C HIS A 106 -12.26 -1.05 -4.25
N THR A 107 -13.08 -1.74 -5.07
CA THR A 107 -13.26 -3.19 -4.99
C THR A 107 -12.31 -3.88 -5.97
N TYR A 108 -11.40 -4.72 -5.48
CA TYR A 108 -10.53 -5.55 -6.29
C TYR A 108 -11.07 -6.98 -6.29
N LYS A 109 -11.36 -7.53 -7.46
CA LYS A 109 -11.80 -8.93 -7.58
C LYS A 109 -10.71 -9.73 -8.27
N LEU A 110 -10.24 -10.76 -7.58
CA LEU A 110 -9.27 -11.71 -8.09
C LEU A 110 -9.97 -13.06 -8.18
N SER A 111 -10.13 -13.55 -9.40
CA SER A 111 -10.83 -14.79 -9.68
C SER A 111 -9.83 -15.80 -10.21
N ASN A 112 -9.80 -16.98 -9.61
CA ASN A 112 -8.95 -18.06 -10.11
C ASN A 112 -9.82 -19.21 -10.62
N ARG A 113 -9.96 -19.30 -11.96
CA ARG A 113 -10.43 -20.50 -12.68
C ARG A 113 -9.39 -21.62 -12.63
N GLN A 114 -9.00 -22.08 -11.44
CA GLN A 114 -8.45 -23.43 -11.37
C GLN A 114 -9.63 -24.38 -11.38
N GLY A 115 -9.82 -24.96 -12.57
CA GLY A 115 -10.82 -25.98 -12.84
C GLY A 115 -10.84 -27.01 -11.73
N TYR A 116 -12.03 -27.17 -11.20
CA TYR A 116 -12.59 -28.43 -10.75
C TYR A 116 -11.84 -29.61 -11.41
N LEU A 117 -11.07 -30.34 -10.61
CA LEU A 117 -10.81 -31.74 -10.87
C LEU A 117 -11.50 -32.47 -9.71
N ASP A 118 -12.70 -32.93 -10.05
CA ASP A 118 -13.59 -33.92 -9.43
C ASP A 118 -13.31 -34.37 -7.99
#